data_AF-A0A011R7A5-F1
#
_entry.id   AF-A0A011R7A5-F1
#
_cell.length_a   1.000
_cell.length_b   1.000
_cell.length_c   1.000
_cell.angle_alpha   90.00
_cell.angle_beta   90.00
_cell.angle_gamma   90.00
#
_symmetry.space_group_name_H-M   'P 1'
#
loop_
_entity.id
_entity.type
_entity.pdbx_description
1 polymer ?
#
loop_
_entity_poly.entity_id
_entity_poly.type
_entity_poly.pdbx_seq_one_letter_code
_entity_poly.pdbx_strand_id
1 'polypeptide(L)'
;MSATISLKSTRPRRSDATLSFIQYALVIVGLMLLVGTVKPAFSDSRKDDGGQRQAAAMTESVAPTATSPATVSPSLMAEEEASITTAEAQAVPALKEAVKKETFAAAPAALRPSLQRALDYVSDRYRVAPEALVPIFETAQSVGRERKLDPLLIIAIIGIESRFNPFAESPVGAQGLMQVMPDIHKDKLPEDAGEQPFLDPVTNIQVGVHVLEEAIRWRGSLTGGLQHYGGSPTDPATGYAKKVFAEKQRLEKAAKRGSNSRA
;
A
#
# COMPACT_ATOMS: atom_id res chain seq x y z
N MET A 1 -2.50 65.32 -5.11
CA MET A 1 -3.21 64.42 -4.17
C MET A 1 -2.43 63.12 -4.13
N SER A 2 -1.58 62.92 -3.13
CA SER A 2 -0.72 61.73 -3.02
C SER A 2 -1.33 60.73 -2.05
N ALA A 3 -1.64 59.53 -2.54
CA ALA A 3 -2.19 58.44 -1.73
C ALA A 3 -1.05 57.55 -1.21
N THR A 4 -0.90 57.49 0.10
CA THR A 4 0.06 56.65 0.82
C THR A 4 -0.57 55.27 1.05
N ILE A 5 -0.06 54.23 0.39
CA ILE A 5 -0.51 52.84 0.58
C ILE A 5 0.27 52.22 1.75
N SER A 6 -0.45 51.85 2.81
CA SER A 6 0.08 51.16 4.00
C SER A 6 0.07 49.64 3.78
N LEU A 7 1.26 49.02 3.73
CA LEU A 7 1.41 47.57 3.66
C LEU A 7 1.37 46.97 5.08
N LYS A 8 0.28 46.30 5.41
CA LYS A 8 0.11 45.54 6.65
C LYS A 8 0.88 44.22 6.54
N SER A 9 2.00 44.12 7.26
CA SER A 9 2.79 42.90 7.39
C SER A 9 1.97 41.75 8.00
N THR A 10 1.68 40.72 7.20
CA THR A 10 1.23 39.42 7.67
C THR A 10 2.45 38.55 7.95
N ARG A 11 2.80 38.32 9.22
CA ARG A 11 3.78 37.29 9.57
C ARG A 11 3.19 35.91 9.25
N PRO A 12 3.94 34.99 8.61
CA PRO A 12 3.49 33.62 8.47
C PRO A 12 3.50 32.95 9.85
N ARG A 13 2.36 32.34 10.20
CA ARG A 13 2.20 31.50 11.39
C ARG A 13 3.01 30.23 11.17
N ARG A 14 4.19 30.16 11.80
CA ARG A 14 5.01 28.94 11.89
C ARG A 14 4.18 27.92 12.67
N SER A 15 3.46 27.04 12.00
CA SER A 15 2.82 25.90 12.63
C SER A 15 3.88 24.84 12.88
N ASP A 16 4.06 24.49 14.15
CA ASP A 16 5.05 23.58 14.69
C ASP A 16 4.96 22.17 14.07
N ALA A 17 5.75 21.90 13.03
CA ALA A 17 5.91 20.59 12.42
C ALA A 17 6.38 19.50 13.42
N THR A 18 6.96 19.92 14.54
CA THR A 18 7.39 19.05 15.64
C THR A 18 6.23 18.47 16.45
N LEU A 19 5.11 19.19 16.59
CA LEU A 19 3.94 18.68 17.32
C LEU A 19 3.24 17.56 16.55
N SER A 20 3.14 17.66 15.23
CA SER A 20 2.57 16.59 14.38
C SER A 20 3.42 15.32 14.39
N PHE A 21 4.75 15.46 14.59
CA PHE A 21 5.71 14.35 14.63
C PHE A 21 5.66 13.54 15.93
N ILE A 22 5.46 14.21 17.07
CA ILE A 22 5.35 13.56 18.39
C ILE A 22 4.02 12.81 18.49
N GLN A 23 2.95 13.38 17.94
CA GLN A 23 1.65 12.72 17.87
C GLN A 23 1.71 11.46 16.97
N TYR A 24 2.51 11.50 15.89
CA TYR A 24 2.77 10.36 15.00
C TYR A 24 3.50 9.19 15.70
N ALA A 25 4.51 9.49 16.52
CA ALA A 25 5.25 8.48 17.26
C ALA A 25 4.39 7.78 18.33
N LEU A 26 3.44 8.50 18.94
CA LEU A 26 2.58 7.96 20.00
C LEU A 26 1.49 7.02 19.49
N VAL A 27 0.92 7.28 18.30
CA VAL A 27 -0.12 6.41 17.70
C VAL A 27 0.47 5.06 17.26
N ILE A 28 1.69 5.06 16.72
CA ILE A 28 2.36 3.83 16.21
C ILE A 28 2.84 2.94 17.36
N VAL A 29 3.33 3.54 18.47
CA VAL A 29 3.69 2.78 19.69
C VAL A 29 2.44 2.14 20.32
N GLY A 30 1.28 2.81 20.27
CA GLY A 30 0.01 2.27 20.76
C GLY A 30 -0.47 1.03 19.99
N LEU A 31 -0.28 0.98 18.67
CA LEU A 31 -0.68 -0.15 17.83
C LEU A 31 0.23 -1.38 18.01
N MET A 32 1.52 -1.17 18.28
CA MET A 32 2.50 -2.26 18.52
C MET A 32 2.34 -2.95 19.89
N LEU A 33 1.79 -2.27 20.89
CA LEU A 33 1.58 -2.85 22.22
C LEU A 33 0.36 -3.79 22.32
N LEU A 34 -0.56 -3.77 21.36
CA LEU A 34 -1.81 -4.55 21.43
C LEU A 34 -1.70 -6.00 20.90
N VAL A 35 -0.57 -6.41 20.29
CA VAL A 35 -0.45 -7.72 19.63
C VAL A 35 0.36 -8.76 20.45
N GLY A 36 0.71 -8.47 21.71
CA GLY A 36 1.66 -9.28 22.46
C GLY A 36 1.22 -9.79 23.83
N THR A 37 0.33 -10.80 23.91
CA THR A 37 0.42 -11.90 24.91
C THR A 37 -0.53 -13.06 24.56
N VAL A 38 -0.10 -13.97 23.67
CA VAL A 38 -0.65 -15.34 23.68
C VAL A 38 0.50 -16.29 23.95
N LYS A 39 0.54 -16.83 25.17
CA LYS A 39 1.52 -17.81 25.65
C LYS A 39 0.97 -19.20 25.32
N PRO A 40 1.56 -19.98 24.40
CA PRO A 40 1.17 -21.37 24.26
C PRO A 40 1.86 -22.17 25.37
N ALA A 41 1.10 -22.56 26.38
CA ALA A 41 1.48 -23.62 27.30
C ALA A 41 1.30 -24.96 26.56
N PHE A 42 2.40 -25.61 26.21
CA PHE A 42 2.37 -27.02 25.79
C PHE A 42 3.32 -27.78 26.69
N SER A 43 2.73 -28.37 27.74
CA SER A 43 3.36 -29.37 28.59
C SER A 43 3.05 -30.73 27.97
N ASP A 44 4.09 -31.44 27.55
CA ASP A 44 4.01 -32.84 27.20
C ASP A 44 4.08 -33.66 28.51
N SER A 45 3.05 -34.44 28.78
CA SER A 45 3.08 -35.49 29.79
C SER A 45 2.11 -36.59 29.40
N ARG A 46 2.71 -37.62 28.81
CA ARG A 46 2.21 -38.97 28.61
C ARG A 46 2.00 -39.66 29.97
N LYS A 47 0.77 -40.10 30.29
CA LYS A 47 0.40 -41.48 30.67
C LYS A 47 -1.01 -41.61 31.28
N ASP A 48 -1.75 -42.56 30.69
CA ASP A 48 -2.58 -43.62 31.28
C ASP A 48 -3.85 -43.36 32.11
N ASP A 49 -4.81 -44.26 31.81
CA ASP A 49 -5.91 -44.83 32.59
C ASP A 49 -7.29 -44.16 32.62
N GLY A 50 -8.19 -44.70 31.79
CA GLY A 50 -9.13 -45.72 32.28
C GLY A 50 -10.25 -45.27 33.23
N GLY A 51 -11.40 -44.92 32.65
CA GLY A 51 -12.73 -45.31 33.16
C GLY A 51 -13.31 -44.54 34.35
N GLN A 52 -14.44 -43.86 34.12
CA GLN A 52 -15.74 -44.19 34.74
C GLN A 52 -16.85 -43.20 34.31
N ARG A 53 -18.06 -43.75 34.20
CA ARG A 53 -19.33 -43.10 33.89
C ARG A 53 -19.95 -42.47 35.16
N GLN A 54 -20.71 -41.39 34.99
CA GLN A 54 -22.03 -41.02 35.57
C GLN A 54 -22.20 -39.49 35.41
N ALA A 55 -23.25 -38.90 34.80
CA ALA A 55 -24.72 -38.93 34.97
C ALA A 55 -25.25 -37.65 35.66
N ALA A 56 -26.48 -37.25 35.28
CA ALA A 56 -27.36 -36.14 35.76
C ALA A 56 -27.23 -34.79 35.00
N ALA A 57 -28.21 -34.40 34.15
CA ALA A 57 -29.55 -33.81 34.43
C ALA A 57 -29.45 -32.30 34.81
N MET A 58 -30.35 -31.36 34.51
CA MET A 58 -31.64 -31.18 33.80
C MET A 58 -31.88 -29.64 33.74
N THR A 59 -33.00 -29.21 33.13
CA THR A 59 -33.67 -27.87 33.14
C THR A 59 -33.33 -26.96 31.93
N GLU A 60 -34.24 -26.85 30.94
CA GLU A 60 -35.42 -25.94 30.84
C GLU A 60 -35.00 -24.49 30.53
N SER A 61 -35.72 -23.64 29.78
CA SER A 61 -36.91 -23.67 28.92
C SER A 61 -37.14 -22.21 28.47
N VAL A 62 -38.00 -22.00 27.48
CA VAL A 62 -38.74 -20.75 27.17
C VAL A 62 -38.06 -19.71 26.25
N ALA A 63 -38.38 -19.81 24.95
CA ALA A 63 -38.81 -18.67 24.14
C ALA A 63 -40.33 -18.43 24.40
N PRO A 64 -40.95 -17.26 24.13
CA PRO A 64 -41.33 -16.94 22.74
C PRO A 64 -41.58 -15.44 22.38
N THR A 65 -41.95 -15.22 21.11
CA THR A 65 -42.88 -14.18 20.58
C THR A 65 -42.28 -12.79 20.27
N ALA A 66 -42.00 -12.52 18.99
CA ALA A 66 -42.79 -11.73 18.02
C ALA A 66 -42.89 -10.23 18.38
N THR A 67 -42.61 -9.31 17.45
CA THR A 67 -43.67 -8.68 16.64
C THR A 67 -43.03 -7.83 15.53
N SER A 68 -43.52 -8.03 14.30
CA SER A 68 -43.37 -7.11 13.16
C SER A 68 -44.52 -6.08 13.21
N PRO A 69 -44.39 -4.92 12.56
CA PRO A 69 -45.24 -4.77 11.38
C PRO A 69 -44.56 -4.10 10.19
N ALA A 70 -45.03 -4.53 9.02
CA ALA A 70 -44.82 -3.92 7.72
C ALA A 70 -45.54 -2.57 7.59
N THR A 71 -45.03 -1.69 6.72
CA THR A 71 -45.87 -0.87 5.84
C THR A 71 -45.11 -0.58 4.54
N VAL A 72 -45.79 -0.89 3.45
CA VAL A 72 -45.46 -0.76 2.03
C VAL A 72 -45.81 0.64 1.53
N SER A 73 -45.03 1.15 0.57
CA SER A 73 -45.55 1.86 -0.61
C SER A 73 -44.44 2.06 -1.65
N PRO A 74 -44.55 1.45 -2.84
CA PRO A 74 -43.85 1.86 -4.05
C PRO A 74 -44.76 2.80 -4.87
N SER A 75 -44.19 3.80 -5.54
CA SER A 75 -44.92 4.55 -6.57
C SER A 75 -44.02 4.83 -7.77
N LEU A 76 -44.43 4.27 -8.91
CA LEU A 76 -43.95 4.46 -10.27
C LEU A 76 -44.57 5.73 -10.89
N MET A 77 -43.80 6.48 -11.68
CA MET A 77 -44.14 7.28 -12.87
C MET A 77 -42.75 7.61 -13.51
N ALA A 78 -42.28 7.08 -14.64
CA ALA A 78 -42.76 7.09 -16.04
C ALA A 78 -42.47 8.43 -16.79
N GLU A 79 -41.50 8.36 -17.72
CA GLU A 79 -41.36 9.06 -19.04
C GLU A 79 -41.13 10.59 -19.05
N GLU A 80 -40.51 11.27 -20.03
CA GLU A 80 -39.83 10.97 -21.30
C GLU A 80 -39.08 12.25 -21.77
N GLU A 81 -38.09 12.06 -22.65
CA GLU A 81 -37.70 12.89 -23.80
C GLU A 81 -36.92 14.23 -23.70
N ALA A 82 -35.94 14.26 -24.63
CA ALA A 82 -35.37 15.38 -25.39
C ALA A 82 -34.31 16.30 -24.74
N SER A 83 -33.07 16.22 -25.22
CA SER A 83 -32.72 16.89 -26.49
C SER A 83 -31.24 16.67 -26.85
N ILE A 84 -31.01 16.16 -28.05
CA ILE A 84 -29.71 15.95 -28.67
C ILE A 84 -29.59 17.02 -29.76
N THR A 85 -28.58 17.89 -29.67
CA THR A 85 -28.21 18.79 -30.79
C THR A 85 -26.83 18.41 -31.29
N THR A 86 -26.81 17.95 -32.54
CA THR A 86 -25.67 17.77 -33.42
C THR A 86 -25.38 19.08 -34.15
N ALA A 87 -24.11 19.52 -34.20
CA ALA A 87 -23.53 20.37 -35.26
C ALA A 87 -22.00 20.34 -35.12
N GLU A 88 -21.30 19.54 -35.94
CA GLU A 88 -20.45 19.98 -37.07
C GLU A 88 -19.22 20.82 -36.65
N ALA A 89 -17.99 20.29 -36.62
CA ALA A 89 -17.14 19.86 -37.74
C ALA A 89 -16.83 20.98 -38.76
N GLN A 90 -15.76 21.75 -38.51
CA GLN A 90 -14.93 22.33 -39.58
C GLN A 90 -13.44 22.27 -39.23
N ALA A 91 -12.66 21.85 -40.22
CA ALA A 91 -11.27 21.44 -40.18
C ALA A 91 -10.29 22.59 -40.47
N VAL A 92 -9.04 22.45 -40.02
CA VAL A 92 -7.87 22.91 -40.79
C VAL A 92 -6.72 21.90 -40.62
N PRO A 93 -6.10 21.41 -41.72
CA PRO A 93 -5.10 20.34 -41.70
C PRO A 93 -3.67 20.89 -41.67
N ALA A 94 -2.71 19.97 -41.50
CA ALA A 94 -1.27 20.10 -41.81
C ALA A 94 -0.39 20.84 -40.79
N LEU A 95 0.13 20.07 -39.84
CA LEU A 95 1.55 20.13 -39.44
C LEU A 95 2.09 18.69 -39.37
N LYS A 96 2.26 18.08 -40.55
CA LYS A 96 3.22 16.99 -40.72
C LYS A 96 4.56 17.62 -41.07
N GLU A 97 5.63 17.03 -40.52
CA GLU A 97 7.04 17.35 -40.73
C GLU A 97 7.62 18.57 -40.01
N ALA A 98 7.94 18.36 -38.72
CA ALA A 98 9.22 18.81 -38.19
C ALA A 98 9.74 17.84 -37.10
N VAL A 99 10.68 17.00 -37.55
CA VAL A 99 11.95 16.69 -36.86
C VAL A 99 11.95 15.66 -35.70
N LYS A 100 12.60 14.52 -36.05
CA LYS A 100 13.18 13.44 -35.23
C LYS A 100 14.07 13.91 -34.06
N LYS A 101 14.15 13.01 -33.06
CA LYS A 101 14.82 13.04 -31.73
C LYS A 101 13.92 13.73 -30.71
N GLU A 102 13.27 13.01 -29.79
CA GLU A 102 13.85 11.98 -28.92
C GLU A 102 12.93 10.76 -28.82
N THR A 103 13.49 9.57 -28.97
CA THR A 103 12.82 8.31 -28.64
C THR A 103 12.65 8.22 -27.12
N PHE A 104 11.64 8.91 -26.57
CA PHE A 104 11.02 8.55 -25.30
C PHE A 104 9.87 7.58 -25.56
N ALA A 105 10.26 6.36 -25.90
CA ALA A 105 9.38 5.20 -25.82
C ALA A 105 10.30 4.01 -25.52
N ALA A 106 10.74 3.92 -24.26
CA ALA A 106 11.19 2.64 -23.76
C ALA A 106 9.97 1.71 -23.87
N ALA A 107 9.99 0.80 -24.85
CA ALA A 107 9.09 -0.35 -24.91
C ALA A 107 8.96 -0.94 -23.48
N PRO A 108 7.81 -1.52 -23.10
CA PRO A 108 7.69 -2.19 -21.82
C PRO A 108 8.84 -3.19 -21.72
N ALA A 109 9.84 -2.84 -20.92
CA ALA A 109 11.05 -3.61 -20.84
C ALA A 109 10.65 -4.86 -20.08
N ALA A 110 10.48 -5.95 -20.82
CA ALA A 110 10.10 -7.24 -20.27
C ALA A 110 10.85 -7.51 -18.97
N LEU A 111 10.12 -8.07 -17.99
CA LEU A 111 10.68 -8.37 -16.67
C LEU A 111 12.01 -9.12 -16.80
N ARG A 112 13.03 -8.68 -16.06
CA ARG A 112 14.32 -9.39 -16.04
C ARG A 112 14.08 -10.84 -15.59
N PRO A 113 14.79 -11.84 -16.16
CA PRO A 113 14.60 -13.24 -15.77
C PRO A 113 14.76 -13.52 -14.27
N SER A 114 15.63 -12.78 -13.58
CA SER A 114 15.78 -12.86 -12.13
C SER A 114 14.55 -12.37 -11.37
N LEU A 115 13.88 -11.31 -11.85
CA LEU A 115 12.65 -10.79 -11.28
C LEU A 115 11.46 -11.70 -11.59
N GLN A 116 11.42 -12.32 -12.77
CA GLN A 116 10.39 -13.32 -13.09
C GLN A 116 10.41 -14.47 -12.07
N ARG A 117 11.59 -15.00 -11.73
CA ARG A 117 11.71 -16.05 -10.70
C ARG A 117 11.28 -15.59 -9.30
N ALA A 118 11.50 -14.32 -8.98
CA ALA A 118 11.04 -13.75 -7.73
C ALA A 118 9.51 -13.56 -7.73
N LEU A 119 8.91 -13.23 -8.88
CA LEU A 119 7.47 -13.18 -9.09
C LEU A 119 6.85 -14.55 -8.86
N ASP A 120 7.39 -15.61 -9.48
CA ASP A 120 6.91 -16.98 -9.29
C ASP A 120 6.94 -17.38 -7.81
N TYR A 121 8.02 -17.05 -7.11
CA TYR A 121 8.12 -17.26 -5.66
C TYR A 121 7.07 -16.48 -4.85
N VAL A 122 6.82 -15.22 -5.20
CA VAL A 122 5.80 -14.40 -4.53
C VAL A 122 4.41 -14.97 -4.77
N SER A 123 4.09 -15.35 -6.01
CA SER A 123 2.84 -16.01 -6.38
C SER A 123 2.57 -17.22 -5.48
N ASP A 124 3.57 -18.11 -5.35
CA ASP A 124 3.44 -19.31 -4.54
C ASP A 124 3.31 -19.02 -3.03
N ARG A 125 4.12 -18.09 -2.51
CA ARG A 125 4.20 -17.78 -1.08
C ARG A 125 2.99 -17.01 -0.57
N TYR A 126 2.52 -16.04 -1.33
CA TYR A 126 1.44 -15.12 -0.95
C TYR A 126 0.10 -15.53 -1.55
N ARG A 127 0.06 -16.56 -2.41
CA ARG A 127 -1.15 -17.05 -3.07
C ARG A 127 -1.84 -15.96 -3.91
N VAL A 128 -1.03 -15.20 -4.64
CA VAL A 128 -1.49 -14.15 -5.55
C VAL A 128 -1.28 -14.62 -6.98
N ALA A 129 -2.28 -14.45 -7.84
CA ALA A 129 -2.19 -14.83 -9.24
C ALA A 129 -1.01 -14.10 -9.94
N PRO A 130 -0.19 -14.80 -10.75
CA PRO A 130 0.94 -14.18 -11.45
C PRO A 130 0.56 -12.93 -12.25
N GLU A 131 -0.61 -12.93 -12.88
CA GLU A 131 -1.11 -11.83 -13.72
C GLU A 131 -1.31 -10.54 -12.93
N ALA A 132 -1.72 -10.66 -11.66
CA ALA A 132 -1.86 -9.51 -10.76
C ALA A 132 -0.50 -8.99 -10.27
N LEU A 133 0.54 -9.83 -10.27
CA LEU A 133 1.89 -9.47 -9.82
C LEU A 133 2.73 -8.82 -10.93
N VAL A 134 2.47 -9.12 -12.21
CA VAL A 134 3.21 -8.55 -13.34
C VAL A 134 3.29 -7.01 -13.27
N PRO A 135 2.19 -6.25 -13.16
CA PRO A 135 2.27 -4.78 -13.11
C PRO A 135 3.02 -4.27 -11.88
N ILE A 136 2.95 -4.98 -10.75
CA ILE A 136 3.68 -4.65 -9.53
C ILE A 136 5.20 -4.79 -9.74
N PHE A 137 5.63 -5.90 -10.33
CA PHE A 137 7.04 -6.18 -10.60
C PHE A 137 7.61 -5.28 -11.69
N GLU A 138 6.84 -4.99 -12.75
CA GLU A 138 7.24 -4.09 -13.83
C GLU A 138 7.42 -2.67 -13.30
N THR A 139 6.48 -2.19 -12.49
CA THR A 139 6.56 -0.88 -11.84
C THR A 139 7.75 -0.81 -10.87
N ALA A 140 7.95 -1.83 -10.04
CA ALA A 140 9.12 -1.90 -9.16
C ALA A 140 10.44 -1.90 -9.96
N GLN A 141 10.48 -2.56 -11.12
CA GLN A 141 11.65 -2.56 -11.99
C GLN A 141 11.91 -1.18 -12.62
N SER A 142 10.87 -0.52 -13.16
CA SER A 142 11.03 0.78 -13.81
C SER A 142 11.39 1.86 -12.80
N VAL A 143 10.61 1.99 -11.72
CA VAL A 143 10.79 3.01 -10.69
C VAL A 143 12.08 2.75 -9.90
N GLY A 144 12.40 1.48 -9.62
CA GLY A 144 13.67 1.13 -8.99
C GLY A 144 14.88 1.55 -9.83
N ARG A 145 14.82 1.37 -11.15
CA ARG A 145 15.87 1.86 -12.07
C ARG A 145 15.97 3.38 -12.05
N GLU A 146 14.86 4.10 -12.14
CA GLU A 146 14.81 5.56 -12.17
C GLU A 146 15.32 6.17 -10.85
N ARG A 147 14.93 5.59 -9.72
CA ARG A 147 15.26 6.07 -8.37
C ARG A 147 16.50 5.43 -7.76
N LYS A 148 17.20 4.58 -8.52
CA LYS A 148 18.40 3.83 -8.08
C LYS A 148 18.15 2.98 -6.82
N LEU A 149 16.95 2.42 -6.70
CA LEU A 149 16.57 1.49 -5.66
C LEU A 149 16.49 0.07 -6.24
N ASP A 150 16.91 -0.92 -5.45
CA ASP A 150 16.80 -2.31 -5.87
C ASP A 150 15.31 -2.70 -5.99
N PRO A 151 14.83 -3.18 -7.16
CA PRO A 151 13.45 -3.63 -7.30
C PRO A 151 13.05 -4.69 -6.28
N LEU A 152 13.97 -5.59 -5.89
CA LEU A 152 13.67 -6.60 -4.86
C LEU A 152 13.50 -6.00 -3.46
N LEU A 153 14.09 -4.84 -3.18
CA LEU A 153 13.83 -4.09 -1.95
C LEU A 153 12.38 -3.56 -1.95
N ILE A 154 11.94 -3.00 -3.07
CA ILE A 154 10.56 -2.47 -3.22
C ILE A 154 9.55 -3.61 -3.04
N ILE A 155 9.76 -4.74 -3.72
CA ILE A 155 8.92 -5.94 -3.59
C ILE A 155 8.93 -6.48 -2.14
N ALA A 156 10.08 -6.45 -1.47
CA ALA A 156 10.15 -6.85 -0.06
C ALA A 156 9.32 -5.94 0.85
N ILE A 157 9.35 -4.62 0.64
CA ILE A 157 8.52 -3.66 1.38
C ILE A 157 7.03 -3.96 1.15
N ILE A 158 6.60 -4.12 -0.10
CA ILE A 158 5.20 -4.47 -0.42
C ILE A 158 4.74 -5.74 0.31
N GLY A 159 5.60 -6.78 0.34
CA GLY A 159 5.31 -8.01 1.05
C GLY A 159 5.16 -7.82 2.57
N ILE A 160 5.93 -6.91 3.17
CA ILE A 160 5.84 -6.57 4.60
C ILE A 160 4.62 -5.69 4.90
N GLU A 161 4.31 -4.73 4.04
CA GLU A 161 3.26 -3.73 4.26
C GLU A 161 1.86 -4.28 4.04
N SER A 162 1.62 -4.91 2.89
CA SER A 162 0.26 -5.28 2.46
C SER A 162 0.09 -6.76 2.17
N ARG A 163 1.19 -7.53 2.17
CA ARG A 163 1.22 -8.90 1.65
C ARG A 163 0.66 -8.99 0.22
N PHE A 164 0.95 -7.96 -0.60
CA PHE A 164 0.48 -7.82 -1.98
C PHE A 164 -1.04 -7.60 -2.14
N ASN A 165 -1.73 -7.12 -1.11
CA ASN A 165 -3.13 -6.69 -1.23
C ASN A 165 -3.21 -5.20 -1.65
N PRO A 166 -3.66 -4.86 -2.86
CA PRO A 166 -3.76 -3.47 -3.32
C PRO A 166 -4.89 -2.69 -2.63
N PHE A 167 -5.83 -3.39 -1.98
CA PHE A 167 -6.94 -2.78 -1.24
C PHE A 167 -6.69 -2.78 0.28
N ALA A 168 -5.45 -3.00 0.71
CA ALA A 168 -5.11 -2.97 2.13
C ALA A 168 -5.29 -1.56 2.70
N GLU A 169 -6.02 -1.44 3.80
CA GLU A 169 -6.14 -0.22 4.58
C GLU A 169 -5.86 -0.51 6.06
N SER A 170 -4.96 0.28 6.67
CA SER A 170 -4.66 0.16 8.09
C SER A 170 -5.66 0.94 8.95
N PRO A 171 -5.76 0.65 10.26
CA PRO A 171 -6.64 1.40 11.17
C PRO A 171 -6.36 2.90 11.26
N VAL A 172 -5.18 3.33 10.83
CA VAL A 172 -4.76 4.75 10.85
C VAL A 172 -4.83 5.39 9.46
N GLY A 173 -5.38 4.69 8.45
CA GLY A 173 -5.65 5.23 7.12
C GLY A 173 -4.50 5.08 6.11
N ALA A 174 -3.49 4.26 6.39
CA ALA A 174 -2.48 3.90 5.39
C ALA A 174 -3.08 2.98 4.32
N GLN A 175 -2.85 3.24 3.03
CA GLN A 175 -3.54 2.59 1.93
C GLN A 175 -2.60 1.91 0.92
N GLY A 176 -3.09 0.81 0.36
CA GLY A 176 -2.52 0.12 -0.80
C GLY A 176 -1.29 -0.72 -0.51
N LEU A 177 -0.60 -1.08 -1.59
CA LEU A 177 0.50 -2.05 -1.60
C LEU A 177 1.67 -1.68 -0.67
N MET A 178 2.03 -0.41 -0.63
CA MET A 178 3.13 0.14 0.15
C MET A 178 2.66 0.88 1.42
N GLN A 179 1.36 0.81 1.75
CA GLN A 179 0.75 1.45 2.92
C GLN A 179 1.12 2.94 3.03
N VAL A 180 0.82 3.68 1.95
CA VAL A 180 1.08 5.12 1.89
C VAL A 180 -0.05 5.87 2.60
N MET A 181 0.29 6.89 3.39
CA MET A 181 -0.69 7.74 4.09
C MET A 181 -1.22 8.85 3.16
N PRO A 182 -2.49 8.80 2.72
CA PRO A 182 -3.04 9.78 1.78
C PRO A 182 -2.96 11.21 2.30
N ASP A 183 -3.29 11.43 3.57
CA ASP A 183 -3.35 12.77 4.15
C ASP A 183 -2.00 13.49 4.24
N ILE A 184 -0.90 12.73 4.13
CA ILE A 184 0.46 13.27 4.20
C ILE A 184 1.09 13.39 2.82
N HIS A 185 0.74 12.48 1.91
CA HIS A 185 1.48 12.28 0.66
C HIS A 185 0.65 12.58 -0.61
N LYS A 186 -0.50 13.24 -0.47
CA LYS A 186 -1.29 13.77 -1.60
C LYS A 186 -0.47 14.66 -2.53
N ASP A 187 0.54 15.38 -2.01
CA ASP A 187 1.45 16.23 -2.78
C ASP A 187 2.32 15.46 -3.81
N LYS A 188 2.38 14.13 -3.69
CA LYS A 188 3.22 13.26 -4.53
C LYS A 188 2.43 12.55 -5.63
N LEU A 189 1.12 12.77 -5.69
CA LEU A 189 0.28 12.21 -6.74
C LEU A 189 0.57 12.88 -8.10
N PRO A 190 0.47 12.13 -9.21
CA PRO A 190 0.49 12.73 -10.54
C PRO A 190 -0.76 13.59 -10.74
N GLU A 191 -0.69 14.57 -11.65
CA GLU A 191 -1.80 15.51 -11.91
C GLU A 191 -3.05 14.80 -12.45
N ASP A 192 -2.88 13.69 -13.16
CA ASP A 192 -3.91 12.84 -13.75
C ASP A 192 -4.28 11.63 -12.88
N ALA A 193 -3.99 11.71 -11.57
CA ALA A 193 -4.40 10.69 -10.61
C ALA A 193 -5.93 10.46 -10.63
N GLY A 194 -6.33 9.19 -10.74
CA GLY A 194 -7.75 8.79 -10.70
C GLY A 194 -8.40 8.99 -9.33
N GLU A 195 -9.65 8.52 -9.16
CA GLU A 195 -10.44 8.77 -7.95
C GLU A 195 -9.87 8.15 -6.66
N GLN A 196 -9.28 6.96 -6.75
CA GLN A 196 -8.70 6.23 -5.62
C GLN A 196 -7.22 5.88 -5.90
N PRO A 197 -6.35 6.89 -6.01
CA PRO A 197 -5.02 6.69 -6.57
C PRO A 197 -4.09 5.91 -5.64
N PHE A 198 -4.35 5.90 -4.33
CA PHE A 198 -3.60 5.09 -3.38
C PHE A 198 -3.99 3.61 -3.39
N LEU A 199 -5.11 3.23 -4.01
CA LEU A 199 -5.50 1.83 -4.21
C LEU A 199 -5.12 1.31 -5.60
N ASP A 200 -4.75 2.21 -6.53
CA ASP A 200 -4.12 1.83 -7.79
C ASP A 200 -2.70 1.28 -7.55
N PRO A 201 -2.39 0.03 -7.95
CA PRO A 201 -1.09 -0.58 -7.71
C PRO A 201 0.10 0.23 -8.23
N VAL A 202 0.00 0.78 -9.43
CA VAL A 202 1.11 1.47 -10.10
C VAL A 202 1.40 2.79 -9.41
N THR A 203 0.36 3.60 -9.20
CA THR A 203 0.45 4.90 -8.52
C THR A 203 0.91 4.73 -7.08
N ASN A 204 0.38 3.75 -6.35
CA ASN A 204 0.77 3.50 -4.96
C ASN A 204 2.26 3.14 -4.84
N ILE A 205 2.81 2.33 -5.76
CA ILE A 205 4.23 1.99 -5.77
C ILE A 205 5.08 3.22 -6.10
N GLN A 206 4.69 4.02 -7.09
CA GLN A 206 5.43 5.24 -7.46
C GLN A 206 5.50 6.23 -6.29
N VAL A 207 4.38 6.49 -5.61
CA VAL A 207 4.33 7.37 -4.45
C VAL A 207 5.10 6.78 -3.28
N GLY A 208 4.89 5.50 -2.95
CA GLY A 208 5.56 4.84 -1.84
C GLY A 208 7.08 4.83 -2.00
N VAL A 209 7.58 4.59 -3.22
CA VAL A 209 9.01 4.68 -3.53
C VAL A 209 9.53 6.11 -3.40
N HIS A 210 8.76 7.13 -3.80
CA HIS A 210 9.13 8.52 -3.61
C HIS A 210 9.26 8.87 -2.11
N VAL A 211 8.29 8.46 -1.28
CA VAL A 211 8.34 8.64 0.18
C VAL A 211 9.56 7.95 0.78
N LEU A 212 9.87 6.71 0.35
CA LEU A 212 11.06 6.00 0.79
C LEU A 212 12.36 6.71 0.40
N GLU A 213 12.44 7.25 -0.81
CA GLU A 213 13.61 7.99 -1.28
C GLU A 213 13.88 9.23 -0.42
N GLU A 214 12.84 10.00 -0.11
CA GLU A 214 12.93 11.15 0.79
C GLU A 214 13.37 10.73 2.20
N ALA A 215 12.79 9.65 2.72
CA ALA A 215 13.17 9.10 4.02
C ALA A 215 14.66 8.69 4.06
N ILE A 216 15.17 8.01 3.03
CA ILE A 216 16.58 7.64 2.91
C ILE A 216 17.46 8.88 2.88
N ARG A 217 17.08 9.90 2.10
CA ARG A 217 17.80 11.15 1.96
C ARG A 217 17.89 11.90 3.29
N TRP A 218 16.77 12.03 4.00
CA TRP A 218 16.71 12.72 5.30
C TRP A 218 17.44 11.97 6.41
N ARG A 219 17.41 10.64 6.40
CA ARG A 219 18.07 9.82 7.43
C ARG A 219 19.51 9.47 7.11
N GLY A 220 19.98 9.80 5.90
CA GLY A 220 21.36 9.59 5.46
C GLY A 220 21.78 8.13 5.28
N SER A 221 20.85 7.18 5.37
CA SER A 221 21.14 5.75 5.23
C SER A 221 19.89 4.96 4.84
N LEU A 222 20.07 3.83 4.16
CA LEU A 222 18.96 2.93 3.81
C LEU A 222 18.25 2.41 5.06
N THR A 223 19.00 1.94 6.06
CA THR A 223 18.43 1.44 7.32
C THR A 223 17.64 2.53 8.04
N GLY A 224 18.18 3.75 8.14
CA GLY A 224 17.47 4.88 8.74
C GLY A 224 16.22 5.26 7.96
N GLY A 225 16.30 5.27 6.62
CA GLY A 225 15.16 5.52 5.74
C GLY A 225 14.04 4.49 5.90
N LEU A 226 14.38 3.19 5.96
CA LEU A 226 13.42 2.12 6.22
C LEU A 226 12.77 2.26 7.60
N GLN A 227 13.54 2.57 8.65
CA GLN A 227 12.97 2.81 9.98
C GLN A 227 12.02 4.01 10.00
N HIS A 228 12.37 5.07 9.27
CA HIS A 228 11.50 6.22 9.17
C HIS A 228 10.23 5.91 8.38
N TYR A 229 10.36 5.20 7.25
CA TYR A 229 9.25 4.75 6.41
C TYR A 229 8.26 3.88 7.19
N GLY A 230 8.75 2.85 7.90
CA GLY A 230 7.92 1.96 8.70
C GLY A 230 7.41 2.55 10.02
N GLY A 231 7.60 3.85 10.25
CA GLY A 231 7.06 4.54 11.43
C GLY A 231 7.81 4.30 12.75
N SER A 232 9.00 3.71 12.71
CA SER A 232 9.84 3.40 13.88
C SER A 232 11.21 4.10 13.84
N PRO A 233 11.28 5.44 13.65
CA PRO A 233 12.53 6.14 13.33
C PRO A 233 13.61 6.12 14.40
N THR A 234 13.25 5.81 15.66
CA THR A 234 14.13 5.79 16.84
C THR A 234 14.29 4.40 17.45
N ASP A 235 13.82 3.34 16.78
CA ASP A 235 13.95 1.98 17.28
C ASP A 235 15.44 1.52 17.22
N PRO A 236 16.10 1.32 18.38
CA PRO A 236 17.50 0.87 18.40
C PRO A 236 17.64 -0.57 17.89
N ALA A 237 16.58 -1.38 17.95
CA ALA A 237 16.59 -2.75 17.45
C ALA A 237 16.52 -2.80 15.91
N THR A 238 16.17 -1.69 15.25
CA THR A 238 15.98 -1.60 13.79
C THR A 238 15.02 -2.68 13.24
N GLY A 239 13.93 -2.95 13.95
CA GLY A 239 13.01 -4.05 13.70
C GLY A 239 12.42 -4.05 12.29
N TYR A 240 11.93 -2.91 11.82
CA TYR A 240 11.34 -2.80 10.48
C TYR A 240 12.34 -3.13 9.35
N ALA A 241 13.49 -2.45 9.33
CA ALA A 241 14.56 -2.70 8.36
C ALA A 241 15.02 -4.16 8.35
N LYS A 242 15.16 -4.80 9.52
CA LYS A 242 15.50 -6.22 9.62
C LYS A 242 14.47 -7.12 8.92
N LYS A 243 13.17 -6.86 9.09
CA LYS A 243 12.09 -7.60 8.40
C LYS A 243 12.19 -7.44 6.89
N VAL A 244 12.35 -6.20 6.42
CA VAL A 244 12.49 -5.89 4.98
C VAL A 244 13.72 -6.58 4.38
N PHE A 245 14.89 -6.49 5.02
CA PHE A 245 16.10 -7.16 4.53
C PHE A 245 15.98 -8.68 4.54
N ALA A 246 15.31 -9.26 5.54
CA ALA A 246 15.06 -10.70 5.59
C ALA A 246 14.15 -11.16 4.43
N GLU A 247 13.10 -10.41 4.11
CA GLU A 247 12.23 -10.74 2.96
C GLU A 247 12.96 -10.54 1.63
N LYS A 248 13.73 -9.44 1.48
CA LYS A 248 14.60 -9.21 0.32
C LYS A 248 15.58 -10.37 0.09
N GLN A 249 16.21 -10.87 1.15
CA GLN A 249 17.14 -11.99 1.03
C GLN A 249 16.44 -13.28 0.54
N ARG A 250 15.18 -13.51 0.91
CA ARG A 250 14.40 -14.65 0.38
C ARG A 250 14.12 -14.48 -1.11
N LEU A 251 13.73 -13.28 -1.53
CA LEU A 251 13.51 -12.94 -2.94
C LEU A 251 14.78 -13.11 -3.76
N GLU A 252 15.93 -12.67 -3.25
CA GLU A 252 17.23 -12.87 -3.92
C GLU A 252 17.59 -14.34 -4.07
N LYS A 253 17.33 -15.15 -3.05
CA LYS A 253 17.54 -16.62 -3.12
C LYS A 253 16.66 -17.24 -4.20
N ALA A 254 15.38 -16.86 -4.26
CA ALA A 254 14.48 -17.31 -5.33
C ALA A 254 14.96 -16.84 -6.71
N ALA A 255 15.35 -15.58 -6.83
CA ALA A 255 15.89 -14.98 -8.06
C ALA A 255 17.16 -15.68 -8.57
N LYS A 256 17.94 -16.34 -7.69
CA LYS A 256 19.16 -17.10 -8.04
C LYS A 256 18.92 -18.58 -8.32
N ARG A 257 17.89 -19.21 -7.74
CA ARG A 257 17.68 -20.68 -7.83
C ARG A 257 17.63 -21.23 -9.26
N GLY A 258 17.10 -20.48 -10.22
CA GLY A 258 17.04 -20.92 -11.62
C GLY A 258 18.34 -20.76 -12.41
N SER A 259 19.41 -20.13 -11.88
CA SER A 259 20.73 -20.12 -12.55
C SER A 259 21.52 -21.38 -12.25
N ASN A 260 21.33 -21.97 -11.07
CA ASN A 260 22.13 -23.11 -10.60
C ASN A 260 21.58 -24.47 -10.99
N SER A 261 20.41 -24.54 -11.62
CA SER A 261 19.75 -25.77 -12.09
C SER A 261 20.02 -26.09 -13.57
N ARG A 262 20.86 -25.29 -14.24
CA ARG A 262 21.22 -25.41 -15.67
C ARG A 262 22.73 -25.56 -15.92
N ALA A 263 23.52 -25.84 -14.89
CA ALA A 263 24.95 -26.13 -14.97
C ALA A 263 25.19 -27.55 -14.46
#